data_AF-A0A6I6A7J2-F1
#
_entry.id   AF-A0A6I6A7J2-F1
#
_cell.length_a   1.000
_cell.length_b   1.000
_cell.length_c   1.000
_cell.angle_alpha   90.00
_cell.angle_beta   90.00
_cell.angle_gamma   90.00
#
_symmetry.space_group_name_H-M   'P 1'
#
loop_
_entity.id
_entity.type
_entity.pdbx_description
1 polymer ?
#
loop_
_entity_poly.entity_id
_entity_poly.type
_entity_poly.pdbx_seq_one_letter_code
_entity_poly.pdbx_strand_id
1 'polypeptide(L)'
;MLGYRNRGRRANHVNRYRVRAGLRSLDPAAARSVLVLCGGAVAGGVPEAVLLARYARERGYRGPVLLDRESRSTWENVRNAIPFLEDADSIAVVSSSLHAEKGRAYLWQLRPDLARRLRRGEDYRPGELLLVKPVAAALGVRNLRRLPP
;
A
#
# COMPACT_ATOMS: atom_id res chain seq x y z
N MET A 1 -0.11 0.30 -5.07
CA MET A 1 -0.17 0.44 -3.60
C MET A 1 -0.47 -0.91 -2.98
N LEU A 2 0.24 -1.25 -1.90
CA LEU A 2 0.13 -2.56 -1.24
C LEU A 2 -0.73 -2.46 0.03
N GLY A 3 -1.70 -3.37 0.18
CA GLY A 3 -2.58 -3.50 1.34
C GLY A 3 -1.85 -3.86 2.64
N TYR A 4 -2.51 -3.57 3.76
CA TYR A 4 -2.12 -4.01 5.09
C TYR A 4 -3.30 -4.69 5.79
N ARG A 5 -2.98 -5.71 6.59
CA ARG A 5 -3.91 -6.53 7.36
C ARG A 5 -5.10 -5.74 7.89
N ASN A 6 -6.31 -6.01 7.39
CA ASN A 6 -7.52 -5.30 7.78
C ASN A 6 -8.66 -6.25 8.15
N ARG A 7 -9.06 -6.29 9.42
CA ARG A 7 -10.18 -7.13 9.90
C ARG A 7 -11.56 -6.51 9.69
N GLY A 8 -11.64 -5.17 9.76
CA GLY A 8 -12.91 -4.44 9.69
C GLY A 8 -13.42 -4.23 8.25
N ARG A 9 -14.66 -3.78 8.13
CA ARG A 9 -15.33 -3.45 6.84
C ARG A 9 -14.92 -2.10 6.26
N ARG A 10 -14.08 -1.34 6.96
CA ARG A 10 -13.51 -0.04 6.55
C ARG A 10 -11.99 -0.09 6.63
N ALA A 11 -11.33 0.73 5.83
CA ALA A 11 -9.87 0.89 5.89
C ALA A 11 -9.44 1.37 7.30
N ASN A 12 -8.52 0.65 7.91
CA ASN A 12 -7.88 1.01 9.19
C ASN A 12 -6.90 2.18 9.02
N HIS A 13 -6.32 2.67 10.13
CA HIS A 13 -5.42 3.83 10.10
C HIS A 13 -4.21 3.66 9.17
N VAL A 14 -3.63 2.46 9.10
CA VAL A 14 -2.46 2.16 8.24
C VAL A 14 -2.85 2.22 6.76
N ASN A 15 -3.95 1.57 6.39
CA ASN A 15 -4.47 1.60 5.03
C ASN A 15 -4.90 3.00 4.60
N ARG A 16 -5.53 3.76 5.50
CA ARG A 16 -5.88 5.17 5.23
C ARG A 16 -4.63 6.03 5.01
N TYR A 17 -3.59 5.84 5.82
CA TYR A 17 -2.32 6.51 5.64
C TYR A 17 -1.71 6.22 4.27
N ARG A 18 -1.62 4.93 3.91
CA ARG A 18 -1.08 4.49 2.62
C ARG A 18 -1.88 5.08 1.46
N VAL A 19 -3.21 5.07 1.51
CA VAL A 19 -4.05 5.72 0.48
C VAL A 19 -3.69 7.18 0.31
N ARG A 20 -3.59 7.95 1.40
CA ARG A 20 -3.21 9.37 1.31
C ARG A 20 -1.82 9.55 0.69
N ALA A 21 -0.85 8.72 1.08
CA ALA A 21 0.47 8.74 0.46
C ALA A 21 0.41 8.44 -1.04
N GLY A 22 -0.40 7.47 -1.46
CA GLY A 22 -0.53 7.14 -2.89
C GLY A 22 -1.21 8.22 -3.69
N LEU A 23 -2.23 8.87 -3.14
CA LEU A 23 -2.89 10.01 -3.79
C LEU A 23 -1.94 11.19 -3.95
N ARG A 24 -1.08 11.47 -2.95
CA ARG A 24 -0.03 12.49 -3.06
C ARG A 24 1.08 12.11 -4.02
N SER A 25 1.30 10.81 -4.22
CA SER A 25 2.31 10.31 -5.15
C SER A 25 1.88 10.43 -6.61
N LEU A 26 0.62 10.76 -6.91
CA LEU A 26 0.18 10.96 -8.29
C LEU A 26 0.89 12.19 -8.87
N ASP A 27 1.35 12.06 -10.11
CA ASP A 27 2.01 13.17 -10.80
C ASP A 27 0.93 14.11 -11.37
N PRO A 28 0.85 15.38 -10.91
CA PRO A 28 -0.13 16.34 -11.40
C PRO A 28 0.10 16.72 -12.87
N ALA A 29 1.31 16.53 -13.41
CA ALA A 29 1.64 16.81 -14.81
C ALA A 29 1.38 15.60 -15.74
N ALA A 30 1.09 14.42 -15.18
CA ALA A 30 0.83 13.24 -16.00
C ALA A 30 -0.52 13.36 -16.73
N ALA A 31 -0.51 13.16 -18.05
CA ALA A 31 -1.73 13.13 -18.87
C ALA A 31 -2.73 12.07 -18.40
N ARG A 32 -2.23 10.97 -17.81
CA ARG A 32 -3.04 9.93 -17.18
C ARG A 32 -2.35 9.38 -15.95
N SER A 33 -3.12 9.19 -14.88
CA SER A 33 -2.70 8.50 -13.68
C SER A 33 -3.64 7.34 -13.37
N VAL A 34 -3.10 6.18 -12.98
CA VAL A 34 -3.88 4.99 -12.61
C VAL A 34 -3.47 4.54 -11.22
N LEU A 35 -4.45 4.36 -10.34
CA LEU A 35 -4.22 3.85 -9.00
C LEU A 35 -4.40 2.33 -8.97
N VAL A 36 -3.29 1.59 -8.89
CA VAL A 36 -3.31 0.13 -8.71
C VAL A 36 -3.31 -0.20 -7.20
N LEU A 37 -4.33 -0.90 -6.72
CA LEU A 37 -4.50 -1.27 -5.31
C LEU A 37 -4.49 -2.79 -5.16
N CYS A 38 -3.56 -3.32 -4.38
CA CYS A 38 -3.34 -4.76 -4.24
C CYS A 38 -3.63 -5.19 -2.80
N GLY A 39 -4.24 -6.37 -2.65
CA GLY A 39 -4.43 -7.02 -1.36
C GLY A 39 -5.79 -7.71 -1.26
N GLY A 40 -5.74 -9.00 -0.94
CA GLY A 40 -6.89 -9.87 -0.79
C GLY A 40 -7.46 -9.93 0.62
N ALA A 41 -8.39 -10.87 0.83
CA ALA A 41 -9.13 -11.05 2.07
C ALA A 41 -8.31 -11.85 3.12
N VAL A 42 -7.18 -11.30 3.58
CA VAL A 42 -6.25 -12.02 4.48
C VAL A 42 -6.75 -12.10 5.92
N ALA A 43 -7.39 -11.05 6.43
CA ALA A 43 -7.77 -10.94 7.84
C ALA A 43 -9.25 -10.60 8.08
N GLY A 44 -10.02 -10.35 7.04
CA GLY A 44 -11.44 -10.10 7.09
C GLY A 44 -12.09 -10.52 5.78
N GLY A 45 -13.42 -10.56 5.74
CA GLY A 45 -14.17 -11.01 4.56
C GLY A 45 -14.20 -10.03 3.38
N VAL A 46 -13.53 -8.89 3.47
CA VAL A 46 -13.44 -7.90 2.38
C VAL A 46 -11.98 -7.76 1.96
N PRO A 47 -11.64 -7.93 0.67
CA PRO A 47 -10.29 -7.70 0.18
C PRO A 47 -9.76 -6.31 0.52
N GLU A 48 -8.50 -6.25 0.96
CA GLU A 48 -7.85 -4.99 1.32
C GLU A 48 -7.88 -3.97 0.18
N ALA A 49 -7.67 -4.40 -1.06
CA ALA A 49 -7.74 -3.56 -2.25
C ALA A 49 -9.09 -2.83 -2.39
N VAL A 50 -10.19 -3.50 -2.04
CA VAL A 50 -11.54 -2.90 -2.07
C VAL A 50 -11.68 -1.83 -0.98
N LEU A 51 -11.14 -2.08 0.21
CA LEU A 51 -11.16 -1.11 1.32
C LEU A 51 -10.34 0.15 0.98
N LEU A 52 -9.17 -0.05 0.36
CA LEU A 52 -8.33 1.05 -0.12
C LEU A 52 -9.06 1.87 -1.19
N ALA A 53 -9.74 1.20 -2.14
CA ALA A 53 -10.46 1.85 -3.23
C ALA A 53 -11.59 2.73 -2.71
N ARG A 54 -12.40 2.19 -1.79
CA ARG A 54 -13.49 2.93 -1.13
C ARG A 54 -12.95 4.18 -0.45
N TYR A 55 -11.88 4.04 0.33
CA TYR A 55 -11.30 5.19 1.03
C TYR A 55 -10.67 6.21 0.07
N ALA A 56 -10.09 5.78 -1.06
CA ALA A 56 -9.62 6.70 -2.10
C ALA A 56 -10.77 7.52 -2.71
N ARG A 57 -11.93 6.89 -2.95
CA ARG A 57 -13.14 7.59 -3.41
C ARG A 57 -13.70 8.55 -2.37
N GLU A 58 -13.75 8.14 -1.09
CA GLU A 58 -14.10 9.02 0.05
C GLU A 58 -13.17 10.24 0.14
N ARG A 59 -11.91 10.10 -0.33
CA ARG A 59 -10.94 11.19 -0.41
C ARG A 59 -11.04 12.07 -1.66
N GLY A 60 -12.04 11.83 -2.51
CA GLY A 60 -12.30 12.63 -3.70
C GLY A 60 -11.54 12.17 -4.95
N TYR A 61 -10.79 11.07 -4.90
CA TYR A 61 -10.13 10.56 -6.10
C TYR A 61 -11.15 10.06 -7.12
N ARG A 62 -11.18 10.67 -8.31
CA ARG A 62 -12.10 10.31 -9.40
C ARG A 62 -11.42 9.59 -10.57
N GLY A 63 -10.09 9.48 -10.57
CA GLY A 63 -9.36 8.80 -11.63
C GLY A 63 -9.55 7.28 -11.69
N PRO A 64 -8.93 6.61 -12.68
CA PRO A 64 -8.93 5.16 -12.82
C PRO A 64 -8.37 4.43 -11.60
N VAL A 65 -9.00 3.31 -11.25
CA VAL A 65 -8.57 2.41 -10.16
C VAL A 65 -8.58 0.97 -10.68
N LEU A 66 -7.46 0.27 -10.55
CA LEU A 66 -7.32 -1.16 -10.85
C LEU A 66 -7.07 -1.92 -9.54
N LEU A 67 -7.69 -3.09 -9.40
CA LEU A 67 -7.70 -3.85 -8.16
C LEU A 67 -7.15 -5.26 -8.37
N ASP A 68 -6.19 -5.62 -7.53
CA ASP A 68 -5.85 -7.02 -7.27
C ASP A 68 -6.45 -7.43 -5.92
N ARG A 69 -7.41 -8.35 -5.97
CA ARG A 69 -8.22 -8.78 -4.81
C ARG A 69 -7.80 -10.15 -4.26
N GLU A 70 -6.79 -10.77 -4.86
CA GLU A 70 -6.42 -12.16 -4.58
C GLU A 70 -5.12 -12.26 -3.78
N SER A 71 -4.22 -11.28 -3.90
CA SER A 71 -2.92 -11.35 -3.24
C SER A 71 -2.99 -11.47 -1.72
N ARG A 72 -2.28 -12.45 -1.16
CA ARG A 72 -2.21 -12.71 0.28
C ARG A 72 -0.84 -12.38 0.88
N SER A 73 0.11 -12.00 0.04
CA SER A 73 1.49 -11.68 0.41
C SER A 73 2.01 -10.45 -0.35
N THR A 74 3.15 -9.90 0.11
CA THR A 74 3.82 -8.79 -0.59
C THR A 74 4.36 -9.23 -1.95
N TRP A 75 4.81 -10.49 -2.09
CA TRP A 75 5.25 -11.05 -3.36
C TRP A 75 4.11 -11.15 -4.36
N GLU A 76 2.98 -11.72 -3.96
CA GLU A 76 1.79 -11.81 -4.82
C GLU A 76 1.28 -10.42 -5.21
N ASN A 77 1.26 -9.46 -4.28
CA ASN A 77 0.84 -8.08 -4.62
C ASN A 77 1.66 -7.52 -5.78
N VAL A 78 2.99 -7.74 -5.78
CA VAL A 78 3.85 -7.24 -6.85
C VAL A 78 3.63 -8.05 -8.12
N ARG A 79 3.61 -9.39 -8.03
CA ARG A 79 3.39 -10.28 -9.18
C ARG A 79 2.07 -9.98 -9.89
N ASN A 80 0.98 -9.85 -9.15
CA ASN A 80 -0.36 -9.62 -9.68
C ASN A 80 -0.55 -8.18 -10.17
N ALA A 81 0.29 -7.24 -9.71
CA ALA A 81 0.27 -5.88 -10.22
C ALA A 81 0.92 -5.76 -11.60
N ILE A 82 1.84 -6.66 -11.99
CA ILE A 82 2.64 -6.55 -13.23
C ILE A 82 1.76 -6.28 -14.48
N PRO A 83 0.66 -7.01 -14.74
CA PRO A 83 -0.17 -6.76 -15.92
C PRO A 83 -0.78 -5.35 -15.96
N PHE A 84 -0.92 -4.68 -14.82
CA PHE A 84 -1.45 -3.31 -14.75
C PHE A 84 -0.40 -2.23 -14.97
N LEU A 85 0.88 -2.61 -15.04
CA LEU A 85 2.02 -1.70 -15.08
C LEU A 85 2.71 -1.65 -16.44
N GLU A 86 2.34 -2.52 -17.38
CA GLU A 86 3.09 -2.72 -18.63
C GLU A 86 3.19 -1.44 -19.47
N ASP A 87 2.08 -0.71 -19.57
CA ASP A 87 1.97 0.54 -20.32
C ASP A 87 2.36 1.78 -19.51
N ALA A 88 2.81 1.62 -18.26
CA ALA A 88 3.15 2.76 -17.42
C ALA A 88 4.57 3.26 -17.75
N ASP A 89 4.68 4.55 -18.08
CA ASP A 89 5.97 5.22 -18.27
C ASP A 89 6.71 5.48 -16.95
N SER A 90 5.96 5.66 -15.86
CA SER A 90 6.51 5.85 -14.52
C SER A 90 5.70 5.12 -13.46
N ILE A 91 6.39 4.51 -12.49
CA ILE A 91 5.79 3.64 -11.48
C ILE A 91 6.19 4.10 -10.09
N ALA A 92 5.22 4.36 -9.21
CA ALA A 92 5.45 4.62 -7.80
C ALA A 92 4.90 3.49 -6.94
N VAL A 93 5.78 2.77 -6.25
CA VAL A 93 5.38 1.75 -5.25
C VAL A 93 5.19 2.45 -3.90
N VAL A 94 3.94 2.44 -3.43
CA VAL A 94 3.53 3.08 -2.18
C VAL A 94 3.06 2.05 -1.16
N SER A 95 3.70 2.07 0.01
CA SER A 95 3.36 1.28 1.20
C SER A 95 3.97 1.95 2.45
N SER A 96 4.07 1.24 3.58
CA SER A 96 4.99 1.66 4.66
C SER A 96 6.44 1.44 4.19
N SER A 97 7.40 2.26 4.64
CA SER A 97 8.79 2.29 4.14
C SER A 97 9.40 0.91 3.86
N LEU A 98 9.47 0.00 4.85
CA LEU A 98 10.04 -1.33 4.66
C LEU A 98 9.29 -2.20 3.61
N HIS A 99 7.96 -2.09 3.55
CA HIS A 99 7.16 -2.82 2.58
C HIS A 99 7.24 -2.23 1.17
N ALA A 100 7.44 -0.92 1.06
CA ALA A 100 7.63 -0.26 -0.22
C ALA A 100 8.97 -0.67 -0.84
N GLU A 101 10.06 -0.64 -0.05
CA GLU A 101 11.37 -1.14 -0.51
C GLU A 101 11.32 -2.62 -0.89
N LYS A 102 10.67 -3.45 -0.06
CA LYS A 102 10.46 -4.87 -0.38
C LYS A 102 9.70 -5.07 -1.68
N GLY A 103 8.66 -4.26 -1.91
CA GLY A 103 7.90 -4.28 -3.16
C GLY A 103 8.74 -3.89 -4.38
N ARG A 104 9.60 -2.87 -4.24
CA ARG A 104 10.53 -2.46 -5.31
C ARG A 104 11.56 -3.55 -5.61
N ALA A 105 12.13 -4.17 -4.58
CA ALA A 105 13.07 -5.29 -4.75
C ALA A 105 12.43 -6.49 -5.47
N TYR A 106 11.19 -6.84 -5.13
CA TYR A 106 10.45 -7.88 -5.84
C TYR A 106 10.13 -7.52 -7.28
N LEU A 107 9.84 -6.25 -7.57
CA LEU A 107 9.64 -5.82 -8.95
C LEU A 107 10.94 -5.93 -9.75
N TRP A 108 12.08 -5.54 -9.16
CA TRP A 108 13.40 -5.75 -9.76
C TRP A 108 13.69 -7.21 -10.06
N GLN A 109 13.31 -8.13 -9.17
CA GLN A 109 13.51 -9.56 -9.37
C GLN A 109 12.60 -10.14 -10.47
N LEU A 110 11.34 -9.70 -10.55
CA LEU A 110 10.34 -10.25 -11.46
C LEU A 110 10.36 -9.62 -12.85
N ARG A 111 10.53 -8.30 -12.93
CA ARG A 111 10.45 -7.48 -14.15
C ARG A 111 11.43 -6.30 -14.06
N PRO A 112 12.74 -6.53 -14.26
CA PRO A 112 13.74 -5.45 -14.25
C PRO A 112 13.43 -4.31 -15.21
N ASP A 113 12.79 -4.61 -16.35
CA ASP A 113 12.35 -3.65 -17.36
C ASP A 113 11.33 -2.64 -16.81
N LEU A 114 10.36 -3.09 -16.01
CA LEU A 114 9.40 -2.23 -15.32
C LEU A 114 10.06 -1.54 -14.12
N ALA A 115 10.95 -2.23 -13.42
CA ALA A 115 11.63 -1.69 -12.25
C ALA A 115 12.51 -0.47 -12.58
N ARG A 116 13.07 -0.38 -13.80
CA ARG A 116 13.78 0.82 -14.29
C ARG A 116 12.89 2.07 -14.37
N ARG A 117 11.56 1.89 -14.45
CA ARG A 117 10.57 2.99 -14.48
C ARG A 117 10.13 3.41 -13.07
N LEU A 118 10.72 2.83 -12.03
CA LEU A 118 10.42 3.21 -10.65
C LEU A 118 10.86 4.64 -10.39
N ARG A 119 9.92 5.44 -9.90
CA ARG A 119 10.20 6.75 -9.31
C ARG A 119 9.94 6.72 -7.82
N ARG A 120 10.45 7.75 -7.13
CA ARG A 120 10.19 7.94 -5.71
C ARG A 120 8.69 8.17 -5.49
N GLY A 121 8.12 7.40 -4.55
CA GLY A 121 6.79 7.67 -4.03
C GLY A 121 6.85 8.73 -2.93
N GLU A 122 5.72 9.39 -2.67
CA GLU A 122 5.52 10.25 -1.50
C GLU A 122 5.06 9.41 -0.29
N ASP A 123 5.69 8.25 -0.13
CA ASP A 123 5.47 7.27 0.95
C ASP A 123 6.27 7.56 2.22
N TYR A 124 7.16 8.56 2.18
CA TYR A 124 8.06 8.92 3.29
C TYR A 124 8.01 10.43 3.63
N ARG A 125 7.52 10.74 4.83
CA ARG A 125 7.81 12.02 5.52
C ARG A 125 8.63 11.72 6.79
N PRO A 126 9.86 12.25 6.95
CA PRO A 126 10.50 12.32 8.26
C PRO A 126 9.56 13.08 9.21
N GLY A 127 9.19 12.48 10.35
CA GLY A 127 8.28 13.08 11.34
C GLY A 127 6.94 12.37 11.54
N GLU A 128 6.38 11.68 10.55
CA GLU A 128 5.11 10.94 10.73
C GLU A 128 5.29 9.61 11.49
N LEU A 129 6.51 9.04 11.49
CA LEU A 129 6.86 7.82 12.24
C LEU A 129 7.10 8.07 13.74
N LEU A 130 7.29 9.32 14.16
CA LEU A 130 7.41 9.68 15.57
C LEU A 130 6.12 9.40 16.36
N LEU A 131 4.97 9.39 15.69
CA LEU A 131 3.68 9.05 16.30
C LEU A 131 3.36 7.55 16.29
N VAL A 132 3.99 6.76 15.40
CA VAL A 132 3.76 5.30 15.33
C VAL A 132 4.58 4.56 16.38
N LYS A 133 5.79 5.05 16.69
CA LYS A 133 6.64 4.51 17.77
C LYS A 133 5.94 4.45 19.14
N PRO A 134 5.31 5.52 19.65
CA PRO A 134 4.64 5.48 20.96
C PRO A 134 3.40 4.58 20.98
N VAL A 135 2.65 4.47 19.88
CA VAL A 135 1.49 3.57 19.81
C VAL A 135 1.92 2.10 19.78
N ALA A 136 2.98 1.77 19.03
CA ALA A 136 3.56 0.43 19.03
C ALA A 136 4.18 0.07 20.39
N ALA A 137 4.85 1.02 21.06
CA ALA A 137 5.37 0.84 22.41
C ALA A 137 4.25 0.62 23.45
N ALA A 138 3.17 1.41 23.39
CA ALA A 138 2.01 1.26 24.28
C ALA A 138 1.29 -0.09 24.09
N LEU A 139 1.19 -0.58 22.86
CA LEU A 139 0.62 -1.91 22.57
C LEU A 139 1.57 -3.06 22.99
N GLY A 140 2.89 -2.87 22.85
CA GLY A 140 3.91 -3.81 23.31
C GLY A 140 3.90 -4.02 24.82
N VAL A 141 3.81 -2.92 25.60
CA VAL A 141 3.72 -2.98 27.07
C VAL A 141 2.43 -3.65 27.54
N ARG A 142 1.33 -3.51 26.80
CA ARG A 142 0.04 -4.10 27.15
C ARG A 142 -0.01 -5.62 26.93
N ASN A 143 0.80 -6.15 26.02
CA ASN A 143 0.93 -7.59 25.76
C ASN A 143 1.86 -8.29 26.77
N LEU A 144 2.86 -7.59 27.31
CA LEU A 144 3.75 -8.14 28.35
C LEU A 144 3.04 -8.38 29.69
N ARG A 145 1.95 -7.66 29.98
CA ARG A 145 1.13 -7.84 31.19
C ARG A 145 0.18 -9.04 31.15
N ARG A 146 0.17 -9.83 30.07
CA ARG A 146 -0.73 -10.98 29.87
C ARG A 146 -0.01 -12.33 29.80
N LEU A 147 1.28 -12.36 30.12
CA LEU A 147 1.98 -13.62 30.33
C LEU A 147 1.67 -14.09 31.75
N PRO A 148 1.13 -15.31 31.95
CA PRO A 148 1.09 -15.92 33.27
C PRO A 148 2.53 -16.15 33.78
N PRO A 149 2.75 -16.22 35.11
CA PRO A 149 4.08 -16.33 35.72
C PRO A 149 4.86 -17.56 35.24
#